data_AF-A0A538I5F8-F1
#
_entry.id   AF-A0A538I5F8-F1
#
_cell.length_a   1.000
_cell.length_b   1.000
_cell.length_c   1.000
_cell.angle_alpha   90.00
_cell.angle_beta   90.00
_cell.angle_gamma   90.00
#
_symmetry.space_group_name_H-M   'P 1'
#
loop_
_entity.id
_entity.type
_entity.pdbx_description
1 polymer ?
#
loop_
_entity_poly.entity_id
_entity_poly.type
_entity_poly.pdbx_seq_one_letter_code
_entity_poly.pdbx_strand_id
1 'polypeptide(L)'
;MTRLGRISYVNMAPVFYRVDADVEEIQGVPTDLNRCLLAGECDVAPISSIEYARNADRLRLLPRLCVASEGAVDSIQLVSRKPLEQVRVVAVTPESATSVVLTKVLLPEAEHVPLGEDADAKLLIGDAALKSAFEDPTPHYDLGRLWLERTGLPMVFAVWACPEPVRPGLGELEDALVRSVRLARAEPEKLAHEASDRYGYPAGFLARYFEKLRYRFGPRERAGLMTFLELARDVGELDEVPELTDTEAIALLESRDLVSVGRAAHELRNRKSDPTRITFIVDRNLNYTNICVTDCDFCAFYRRPGDRSEGYLLPKAVIFKKLEETLALGGTGVLMQGGHHPDLAIDYYEDLFRSIKARYPIHLHALSPPEVQHIARRSKLTIPQTLSRLRDAGLDSLPGGGGEILVDRVRDIIAPKKTKADEWLNVMRHAHRLGMSTTATMMYGHVETVPERVEHMRRVRELQDETRGFRAFISWTFQNDGNRLAAQVRPDDMPTSFDYLLTQAVSRIYLDNVDHIQSSWVTQGLKIGQVALGFGADDMGSVMIEENVVSAAGTTHRTSREELVHLIKSMGKTPVQRDTLYRDVKVWN
;
A
#
# COMPACT_ATOMS: atom_id res chain seq x y z
N MET A 1 -24.96 -0.28 30.59
CA MET A 1 -24.74 -1.50 29.80
C MET A 1 -24.51 -1.16 28.33
N THR A 2 -23.47 -1.73 27.75
CA THR A 2 -23.20 -1.69 26.30
C THR A 2 -23.97 -2.82 25.64
N ARG A 3 -24.66 -2.55 24.52
CA ARG A 3 -25.42 -3.55 23.75
C ARG A 3 -24.48 -4.26 22.79
N LEU A 4 -24.15 -5.52 23.08
CA LEU A 4 -23.19 -6.33 22.36
C LEU A 4 -23.90 -7.37 21.49
N GLY A 5 -23.75 -7.26 20.17
CA GLY A 5 -24.21 -8.28 19.23
C GLY A 5 -23.39 -9.57 19.37
N ARG A 6 -24.05 -10.74 19.29
CA ARG A 6 -23.41 -12.06 19.36
C ARG A 6 -23.96 -12.97 18.25
N ILE A 7 -23.09 -13.41 17.33
CA ILE A 7 -23.50 -14.41 16.33
C ILE A 7 -23.85 -15.71 17.06
N SER A 8 -25.02 -16.27 16.74
CA SER A 8 -25.58 -17.45 17.41
C SER A 8 -24.84 -18.77 17.10
N TYR A 9 -24.04 -18.80 16.04
CA TYR A 9 -23.31 -20.01 15.63
C TYR A 9 -22.22 -20.43 16.61
N VAL A 10 -21.87 -21.70 16.59
CA VAL A 10 -20.86 -22.31 17.46
C VAL A 10 -19.46 -21.68 17.28
N ASN A 11 -19.17 -21.06 16.12
CA ASN A 11 -17.90 -20.35 15.88
C ASN A 11 -17.66 -19.18 16.83
N MET A 12 -18.68 -18.65 17.51
CA MET A 12 -18.48 -17.57 18.49
C MET A 12 -18.19 -18.05 19.90
N ALA A 13 -18.26 -19.36 20.18
CA ALA A 13 -17.99 -19.90 21.51
C ALA A 13 -16.63 -19.45 22.07
N PRO A 14 -15.51 -19.42 21.29
CA PRO A 14 -14.21 -18.97 21.81
C PRO A 14 -14.15 -17.47 22.15
N VAL A 15 -14.91 -16.62 21.45
CA VAL A 15 -14.91 -15.15 21.67
C VAL A 15 -15.69 -14.76 22.92
N PHE A 16 -16.69 -15.58 23.28
CA PHE A 16 -17.58 -15.36 24.41
C PHE A 16 -17.31 -16.32 25.58
N TYR A 17 -16.13 -16.95 25.61
CA TYR A 17 -15.74 -17.86 26.67
C TYR A 17 -15.39 -17.09 27.94
N ARG A 18 -16.31 -17.12 28.92
CA ARG A 18 -16.16 -16.46 30.23
C ARG A 18 -15.83 -14.96 30.10
N VAL A 19 -16.52 -14.26 29.20
CA VAL A 19 -16.40 -12.81 29.08
C VAL A 19 -16.88 -12.16 30.39
N ASP A 20 -16.00 -11.39 31.00
CA ASP A 20 -16.28 -10.59 32.19
C ASP A 20 -16.47 -9.13 31.76
N ALA A 21 -17.71 -8.78 31.40
CA ALA A 21 -18.10 -7.45 30.99
C ALA A 21 -19.60 -7.20 31.26
N ASP A 22 -19.95 -5.97 31.65
CA ASP A 22 -21.34 -5.55 31.89
C ASP A 22 -22.02 -5.16 30.56
N VAL A 23 -22.53 -6.17 29.85
CA VAL A 23 -23.12 -6.05 28.51
C VAL A 23 -24.52 -6.65 28.40
N GLU A 24 -25.37 -6.01 27.60
CA GLU A 24 -26.63 -6.57 27.15
C GLU A 24 -26.38 -7.33 25.83
N GLU A 25 -26.46 -8.67 25.86
CA GLU A 25 -26.22 -9.50 24.67
C GLU A 25 -27.44 -9.53 23.75
N ILE A 26 -27.24 -9.20 22.47
CA ILE A 26 -28.24 -9.32 21.41
C ILE A 26 -27.80 -10.45 20.47
N GLN A 27 -28.54 -11.56 20.44
CA GLN A 27 -28.20 -12.74 19.66
C GLN A 27 -28.91 -12.75 18.29
N GLY A 28 -28.21 -13.18 17.25
CA GLY A 28 -28.76 -13.28 15.90
C GLY A 28 -27.80 -13.94 14.91
N VAL A 29 -28.26 -14.19 13.67
CA VAL A 29 -27.36 -14.55 12.57
C VAL A 29 -26.61 -13.31 12.06
N PRO A 30 -25.52 -13.45 11.27
CA PRO A 30 -24.76 -12.29 10.80
C PRO A 30 -25.61 -11.19 10.16
N THR A 31 -26.57 -11.54 9.28
CA THR A 31 -27.46 -10.56 8.63
C THR A 31 -28.39 -9.83 9.61
N ASP A 32 -28.78 -10.45 10.72
CA ASP A 32 -29.56 -9.78 11.78
C ASP A 32 -28.72 -8.77 12.54
N LEU A 33 -27.47 -9.14 12.88
CA LEU A 33 -26.55 -8.25 13.60
C LEU A 33 -26.07 -7.08 12.73
N ASN A 34 -25.91 -7.30 11.42
CA ASN A 34 -25.72 -6.23 10.45
C ASN A 34 -26.83 -5.17 10.59
N ARG A 35 -28.10 -5.60 10.55
CA ARG A 35 -29.27 -4.71 10.69
C ARG A 35 -29.30 -4.06 12.08
N CYS A 36 -29.07 -4.82 13.14
CA CYS A 36 -29.04 -4.33 14.52
C CYS A 36 -28.04 -3.19 14.70
N LEU A 37 -26.82 -3.35 14.17
CA LEU A 37 -25.79 -2.32 14.27
C LEU A 37 -26.15 -1.06 13.48
N LEU A 38 -26.65 -1.23 12.24
CA LEU A 38 -27.03 -0.11 11.37
C LEU A 38 -28.28 0.65 11.85
N ALA A 39 -29.18 -0.02 12.56
CA ALA A 39 -30.35 0.58 13.20
C ALA A 39 -30.03 1.25 14.54
N GLY A 40 -28.79 1.10 15.05
CA GLY A 40 -28.41 1.60 16.37
C GLY A 40 -29.04 0.82 17.53
N GLU A 41 -29.51 -0.41 17.28
CA GLU A 41 -30.01 -1.35 18.28
C GLU A 41 -28.86 -2.06 19.01
N CYS A 42 -27.72 -2.22 18.34
CA CYS A 42 -26.46 -2.72 18.89
C CYS A 42 -25.43 -1.56 18.97
N ASP A 43 -24.61 -1.52 20.02
CA ASP A 43 -23.51 -0.56 20.13
C ASP A 43 -22.22 -1.09 19.47
N VAL A 44 -22.04 -2.41 19.48
CA VAL A 44 -20.92 -3.11 18.84
C VAL A 44 -21.37 -4.53 18.46
N ALA A 45 -21.03 -4.99 17.27
CA ALA A 45 -21.42 -6.31 16.78
C ALA A 45 -20.37 -6.88 15.81
N PRO A 46 -20.24 -8.22 15.70
CA PRO A 46 -19.47 -8.83 14.63
C PRO A 46 -20.37 -8.83 13.42
N ILE A 47 -20.00 -8.04 12.42
CA ILE A 47 -20.78 -7.87 11.20
C ILE A 47 -20.05 -8.47 10.01
N SER A 48 -20.80 -8.74 8.95
CA SER A 48 -20.23 -9.19 7.68
C SER A 48 -19.19 -8.19 7.16
N SER A 49 -18.00 -8.66 6.78
CA SER A 49 -16.95 -7.84 6.14
C SER A 49 -17.47 -6.98 4.99
N ILE A 50 -18.37 -7.53 4.16
CA ILE A 50 -18.97 -6.78 3.05
C ILE A 50 -19.93 -5.68 3.53
N GLU A 51 -20.64 -5.93 4.63
CA GLU A 51 -21.59 -4.96 5.18
C GLU A 51 -20.88 -3.79 5.83
N TYR A 52 -19.75 -4.05 6.50
CA TYR A 52 -18.84 -3.01 6.95
C TYR A 52 -18.46 -2.11 5.78
N ALA A 53 -17.99 -2.69 4.67
CA ALA A 53 -17.52 -1.92 3.53
C ALA A 53 -18.61 -1.03 2.90
N ARG A 54 -19.84 -1.54 2.81
CA ARG A 54 -21.01 -0.79 2.32
C ARG A 54 -21.41 0.39 3.20
N ASN A 55 -20.95 0.44 4.45
CA ASN A 55 -21.33 1.44 5.44
C ASN A 55 -20.11 2.02 6.18
N ALA A 56 -18.93 2.03 5.57
CA ALA A 56 -17.68 2.43 6.21
C ALA A 56 -17.62 3.93 6.57
N ASP A 57 -18.48 4.73 5.96
CA ASP A 57 -18.72 6.13 6.30
C ASP A 57 -19.41 6.30 7.67
N ARG A 58 -20.20 5.31 8.09
CA ARG A 58 -21.01 5.31 9.33
C ARG A 58 -20.46 4.39 10.42
N LEU A 59 -19.55 3.50 10.07
CA LEU A 59 -19.02 2.47 10.96
C LEU A 59 -17.51 2.60 11.17
N ARG A 60 -17.06 2.09 12.31
CA ARG A 60 -15.64 1.91 12.63
C ARG A 60 -15.34 0.50 13.07
N LEU A 61 -14.20 -0.02 12.61
CA LEU A 61 -13.69 -1.31 13.04
C LEU A 61 -13.06 -1.24 14.42
N LEU A 62 -13.31 -2.27 15.22
CA LEU A 62 -12.49 -2.57 16.37
C LEU A 62 -11.16 -3.18 15.90
N PRO A 63 -10.01 -2.72 16.42
CA PRO A 63 -8.71 -2.99 15.81
C PRO A 63 -8.14 -4.39 16.06
N ARG A 64 -8.68 -5.22 16.95
CA ARG A 64 -7.99 -6.45 17.39
C ARG A 64 -8.76 -7.73 17.13
N LEU A 65 -10.05 -7.66 16.82
CA LEU A 65 -10.89 -8.83 16.67
C LEU A 65 -11.55 -8.93 15.29
N CYS A 66 -11.58 -10.14 14.74
CA CYS A 66 -12.32 -10.50 13.54
C CYS A 66 -12.84 -11.95 13.67
N VAL A 67 -13.49 -12.46 12.62
CA VAL A 67 -13.72 -13.90 12.43
C VAL A 67 -13.18 -14.27 11.06
N ALA A 68 -12.09 -15.02 11.07
CA ALA A 68 -11.35 -15.38 9.88
C ALA A 68 -10.94 -16.86 9.89
N SER A 69 -10.52 -17.36 8.73
CA SER A 69 -9.81 -18.63 8.61
C SER A 69 -8.58 -18.46 7.73
N GLU A 70 -7.57 -19.29 7.95
CA GLU A 70 -6.46 -19.44 7.02
C GLU A 70 -6.54 -20.86 6.44
N GLY A 71 -7.27 -20.99 5.33
CA GLY A 71 -7.63 -22.27 4.73
C GLY A 71 -9.02 -22.72 5.16
N ALA A 72 -9.21 -24.05 5.19
CA ALA A 72 -10.52 -24.65 5.42
C ALA A 72 -11.10 -24.30 6.80
N VAL A 73 -12.35 -23.84 6.83
CA VAL A 73 -13.10 -23.48 8.04
C VAL A 73 -14.16 -24.52 8.40
N ASP A 74 -14.47 -25.45 7.49
CA ASP A 74 -15.51 -26.49 7.55
C ASP A 74 -16.95 -25.96 7.56
N SER A 75 -17.20 -24.79 8.15
CA SER A 75 -18.54 -24.22 8.32
C SER A 75 -18.98 -23.27 7.21
N ILE A 76 -18.25 -23.18 6.10
CA ILE A 76 -18.63 -22.38 4.92
C ILE A 76 -18.30 -23.20 3.67
N GLN A 77 -19.30 -23.93 3.18
CA GLN A 77 -19.14 -24.93 2.12
C GLN A 77 -19.97 -24.60 0.90
N LEU A 78 -19.37 -24.76 -0.27
CA LEU A 78 -20.07 -24.89 -1.52
C LEU A 78 -20.24 -26.38 -1.84
N VAL A 79 -21.47 -26.89 -1.75
CA VAL A 79 -21.81 -28.29 -2.03
C VAL A 79 -22.21 -28.39 -3.50
N SER A 80 -21.40 -29.04 -4.33
CA SER A 80 -21.56 -28.99 -5.78
C SER A 80 -21.73 -30.36 -6.43
N ARG A 81 -22.75 -30.48 -7.30
CA ARG A 81 -22.98 -31.68 -8.13
C ARG A 81 -22.05 -31.73 -9.35
N LYS A 82 -21.36 -30.64 -9.65
CA LYS A 82 -20.44 -30.47 -10.80
C LYS A 82 -19.06 -30.01 -10.33
N PRO A 83 -17.99 -30.24 -11.11
CA PRO A 83 -16.71 -29.56 -10.91
C PRO A 83 -16.90 -28.03 -10.88
N LEU A 84 -16.12 -27.31 -10.05
CA LEU A 84 -16.29 -25.87 -9.82
C LEU A 84 -16.26 -25.06 -11.13
N GLU A 85 -15.43 -25.44 -12.09
CA GLU A 85 -15.28 -24.76 -13.38
C GLU A 85 -16.55 -24.84 -14.25
N GLN A 86 -17.41 -25.82 -13.97
CA GLN A 86 -18.66 -26.09 -14.70
C GLN A 86 -19.91 -25.60 -13.95
N VAL A 87 -19.75 -25.04 -12.74
CA VAL A 87 -20.86 -24.45 -11.99
C VAL A 87 -21.32 -23.18 -12.72
N ARG A 88 -22.63 -23.07 -12.98
CA ARG A 88 -23.26 -21.92 -13.62
C ARG A 88 -24.38 -21.32 -12.79
N VAL A 89 -24.97 -22.09 -11.88
CA VAL A 89 -26.00 -21.60 -10.95
C VAL A 89 -25.65 -22.03 -9.52
N VAL A 90 -25.66 -21.10 -8.58
CA VAL A 90 -25.41 -21.36 -7.15
C VAL A 90 -26.62 -20.91 -6.32
N ALA A 91 -27.19 -21.83 -5.55
CA ALA A 91 -28.21 -21.50 -4.56
C ALA A 91 -27.54 -20.96 -3.30
N VAL A 92 -27.88 -19.73 -2.89
CA VAL A 92 -27.21 -19.00 -1.81
C VAL A 92 -28.10 -18.77 -0.59
N THR A 93 -27.49 -18.89 0.60
CA THR A 93 -28.15 -18.60 1.88
C THR A 93 -28.31 -17.10 2.12
N PRO A 94 -29.43 -16.63 2.72
CA PRO A 94 -29.59 -15.23 3.12
C PRO A 94 -28.83 -14.88 4.43
N GLU A 95 -28.25 -15.87 5.11
CA GLU A 95 -27.71 -15.71 6.47
C GLU A 95 -26.29 -15.13 6.55
N SER A 96 -25.55 -15.02 5.42
CA SER A 96 -24.21 -14.42 5.39
C SER A 96 -23.93 -13.67 4.10
N ALA A 97 -24.01 -12.33 4.17
CA ALA A 97 -23.70 -11.45 3.05
C ALA A 97 -22.25 -11.65 2.53
N THR A 98 -21.26 -11.78 3.43
CA THR A 98 -19.86 -11.96 3.03
C THR A 98 -19.64 -13.28 2.27
N SER A 99 -20.23 -14.38 2.72
CA SER A 99 -20.06 -15.69 2.08
C SER A 99 -20.71 -15.73 0.69
N VAL A 100 -21.84 -15.04 0.51
CA VAL A 100 -22.50 -14.88 -0.79
C VAL A 100 -21.59 -14.10 -1.74
N VAL A 101 -21.08 -12.94 -1.33
CA VAL A 101 -20.17 -12.15 -2.17
C VAL A 101 -18.87 -12.88 -2.46
N LEU A 102 -18.29 -13.58 -1.48
CA LEU A 102 -17.11 -14.41 -1.69
C LEU A 102 -17.36 -15.50 -2.74
N THR A 103 -18.55 -16.10 -2.76
CA THR A 103 -18.92 -17.08 -3.78
C THR A 103 -18.94 -16.43 -5.17
N LYS A 104 -19.51 -15.23 -5.30
CA LYS A 104 -19.49 -14.46 -6.55
C LYS A 104 -18.06 -14.11 -6.99
N VAL A 105 -17.22 -13.74 -6.03
CA VAL A 105 -15.79 -13.49 -6.29
C VAL A 105 -15.12 -14.75 -6.84
N LEU A 106 -15.32 -15.90 -6.21
CA LEU A 106 -14.68 -17.17 -6.58
C LEU A 106 -15.26 -17.80 -7.86
N LEU A 107 -16.54 -17.57 -8.15
CA LEU A 107 -17.27 -18.08 -9.31
C LEU A 107 -18.03 -16.93 -10.01
N PRO A 108 -17.33 -15.99 -10.65
CA PRO A 108 -17.94 -14.75 -11.19
C PRO A 108 -18.95 -14.99 -12.32
N GLU A 109 -18.82 -16.12 -13.02
CA GLU A 109 -19.71 -16.51 -14.13
C GLU A 109 -20.97 -17.25 -13.64
N ALA A 110 -21.10 -17.52 -12.34
CA ALA A 110 -22.24 -18.25 -11.80
C ALA A 110 -23.36 -17.29 -11.37
N GLU A 111 -24.58 -17.57 -11.82
CA GLU A 111 -25.79 -16.88 -11.37
C GLU A 111 -26.16 -17.33 -9.94
N HIS A 112 -26.56 -16.39 -9.10
CA HIS A 112 -27.00 -16.68 -7.73
C HIS A 112 -28.52 -16.73 -7.64
N VAL A 113 -29.04 -17.84 -7.12
CA VAL A 113 -30.48 -18.03 -6.86
C VAL A 113 -30.74 -18.28 -5.37
N PRO A 114 -31.95 -18.03 -4.86
CA PRO A 114 -32.30 -18.33 -3.47
C PRO A 114 -32.07 -19.80 -3.07
N LEU A 115 -31.69 -20.03 -1.82
CA LEU A 115 -31.56 -21.38 -1.26
C LEU A 115 -32.90 -22.13 -1.34
N GLY A 116 -32.91 -23.26 -2.05
CA GLY A 116 -34.11 -24.09 -2.28
C GLY A 116 -34.48 -24.23 -3.75
N GLU A 117 -33.99 -23.34 -4.60
CA GLU A 117 -34.12 -23.46 -6.06
C GLU A 117 -33.14 -24.49 -6.63
N ASP A 118 -33.41 -24.97 -7.86
CA ASP A 118 -32.52 -25.90 -8.55
C ASP A 118 -31.25 -25.18 -9.01
N ALA A 119 -30.10 -25.67 -8.56
CA ALA A 119 -28.80 -25.05 -8.79
C ALA A 119 -27.70 -26.11 -8.87
N ASP A 120 -26.63 -25.84 -9.60
CA ASP A 120 -25.49 -26.76 -9.73
C ASP A 120 -24.79 -26.99 -8.38
N ALA A 121 -24.72 -25.93 -7.58
CA ALA A 121 -24.14 -25.93 -6.25
C ALA A 121 -24.99 -25.18 -5.23
N LYS A 122 -24.78 -25.46 -3.94
CA LYS A 122 -25.46 -24.81 -2.82
C LYS A 122 -24.44 -24.26 -1.83
N LEU A 123 -24.55 -22.99 -1.49
CA LEU A 123 -23.76 -22.37 -0.43
C LEU A 123 -24.43 -22.62 0.92
N LEU A 124 -23.77 -23.40 1.77
CA LEU A 124 -24.18 -23.66 3.14
C LEU A 124 -23.21 -22.99 4.11
N ILE A 125 -23.73 -22.48 5.22
CA ILE A 125 -22.93 -21.83 6.26
C ILE A 125 -23.29 -22.33 7.66
N GLY A 126 -22.38 -22.09 8.61
CA GLY A 126 -22.60 -22.37 10.02
C GLY A 126 -22.97 -23.84 10.27
N ASP A 127 -23.95 -24.04 11.13
CA ASP A 127 -24.38 -25.37 11.56
C ASP A 127 -24.96 -26.21 10.41
N ALA A 128 -25.56 -25.57 9.39
CA ALA A 128 -26.09 -26.26 8.21
C ALA A 128 -24.97 -26.85 7.34
N ALA A 129 -23.85 -26.12 7.18
CA ALA A 129 -22.66 -26.64 6.50
C ALA A 129 -22.05 -27.81 7.28
N LEU A 130 -21.94 -27.66 8.60
CA LEU A 130 -21.37 -28.70 9.46
C LEU A 130 -22.18 -29.99 9.43
N LYS A 131 -23.53 -29.90 9.48
CA LYS A 131 -24.41 -31.08 9.36
C LYS A 131 -24.32 -31.72 7.98
N SER A 132 -24.38 -30.90 6.92
CA SER A 132 -24.26 -31.38 5.54
C SER A 132 -22.98 -32.17 5.29
N ALA A 133 -21.85 -31.76 5.88
CA ALA A 133 -20.59 -32.48 5.75
C ALA A 133 -20.63 -33.93 6.29
N PHE A 134 -21.58 -34.27 7.17
CA PHE A 134 -21.77 -35.64 7.68
C PHE A 134 -22.88 -36.41 6.95
N GLU A 135 -23.87 -35.71 6.41
CA GLU A 135 -25.12 -36.30 5.90
C GLU A 135 -25.18 -36.35 4.36
N ASP A 136 -24.49 -35.45 3.67
CA ASP A 136 -24.52 -35.32 2.21
C ASP A 136 -23.21 -35.85 1.60
N PRO A 137 -23.24 -36.86 0.73
CA PRO A 137 -22.04 -37.37 0.06
C PRO A 137 -21.57 -36.51 -1.13
N THR A 138 -22.34 -35.47 -1.51
CA THR A 138 -21.99 -34.57 -2.61
C THR A 138 -20.68 -33.82 -2.30
N PRO A 139 -19.77 -33.60 -3.26
CA PRO A 139 -18.51 -32.89 -2.99
C PRO A 139 -18.68 -31.51 -2.33
N HIS A 140 -17.99 -31.30 -1.21
CA HIS A 140 -17.90 -30.03 -0.49
C HIS A 140 -16.60 -29.29 -0.82
N TYR A 141 -16.74 -28.01 -1.16
CA TYR A 141 -15.63 -27.11 -1.40
C TYR A 141 -15.65 -25.98 -0.39
N ASP A 142 -14.61 -25.91 0.45
CA ASP A 142 -14.52 -24.90 1.50
C ASP A 142 -14.09 -23.55 0.92
N LEU A 143 -14.89 -22.51 1.15
CA LEU A 143 -14.60 -21.19 0.58
C LEU A 143 -13.33 -20.55 1.17
N GLY A 144 -13.02 -20.80 2.44
CA GLY A 144 -11.78 -20.32 3.07
C GLY A 144 -10.54 -20.99 2.46
N ARG A 145 -10.65 -22.27 2.08
CA ARG A 145 -9.60 -22.96 1.33
C ARG A 145 -9.45 -22.42 -0.08
N LEU A 146 -10.54 -22.28 -0.83
CA LEU A 146 -10.49 -21.72 -2.20
C LEU A 146 -9.92 -20.29 -2.20
N TRP A 147 -10.30 -19.49 -1.21
CA TRP A 147 -9.72 -18.16 -1.00
C TRP A 147 -8.20 -18.21 -0.76
N LEU A 148 -7.74 -19.12 0.10
CA LEU A 148 -6.31 -19.31 0.36
C LEU A 148 -5.57 -19.85 -0.87
N GLU A 149 -6.17 -20.71 -1.68
CA GLU A 149 -5.53 -21.20 -2.90
C GLU A 149 -5.42 -20.08 -3.95
N ARG A 150 -6.42 -19.21 -4.04
CA ARG A 150 -6.44 -18.07 -4.98
C ARG A 150 -5.53 -16.91 -4.56
N THR A 151 -5.69 -16.46 -3.33
CA THR A 151 -5.06 -15.22 -2.83
C THR A 151 -3.94 -15.49 -1.86
N GLY A 152 -3.96 -16.67 -1.24
CA GLY A 152 -3.28 -17.17 -0.05
C GLY A 152 -3.14 -16.22 1.14
N LEU A 153 -4.12 -15.33 1.25
CA LEU A 153 -4.37 -14.56 2.45
C LEU A 153 -5.44 -15.30 3.28
N PRO A 154 -5.53 -15.07 4.59
CA PRO A 154 -6.69 -15.52 5.35
C PRO A 154 -7.97 -14.84 4.81
N MET A 155 -9.09 -15.55 4.87
CA MET A 155 -10.40 -14.97 4.55
C MET A 155 -10.98 -14.37 5.82
N VAL A 156 -11.36 -13.09 5.79
CA VAL A 156 -12.06 -12.42 6.89
C VAL A 156 -13.56 -12.41 6.59
N PHE A 157 -14.31 -13.25 7.29
CA PHE A 157 -15.76 -13.38 7.07
C PHE A 157 -16.57 -12.32 7.82
N ALA A 158 -16.13 -12.00 9.04
CA ALA A 158 -16.72 -10.96 9.85
C ALA A 158 -15.66 -10.10 10.54
N VAL A 159 -16.01 -8.85 10.77
CA VAL A 159 -15.21 -7.85 11.49
C VAL A 159 -16.04 -7.31 12.65
N TRP A 160 -15.38 -6.92 13.73
CA TRP A 160 -16.07 -6.20 14.80
C TRP A 160 -16.19 -4.73 14.43
N ALA A 161 -17.42 -4.21 14.45
CA ALA A 161 -17.68 -2.81 14.13
C ALA A 161 -18.61 -2.16 15.16
N CYS A 162 -18.53 -0.83 15.22
CA CYS A 162 -19.40 0.04 16.00
C CYS A 162 -19.81 1.27 15.18
N PRO A 163 -20.94 1.92 15.51
CA PRO A 163 -21.33 3.19 14.88
C PRO A 163 -20.37 4.34 15.23
N GLU A 164 -20.23 5.30 14.32
CA GLU A 164 -19.60 6.60 14.61
C GLU A 164 -20.64 7.59 15.17
N PRO A 165 -20.34 8.35 16.25
CA PRO A 165 -19.09 8.39 16.99
C PRO A 165 -18.90 7.20 17.94
N VAL A 166 -17.64 6.75 18.07
CA VAL A 166 -17.27 5.61 18.93
C VAL A 166 -17.63 5.89 20.39
N ARG A 167 -18.44 5.01 20.99
CA ARG A 167 -18.87 5.14 22.38
C ARG A 167 -17.69 4.93 23.35
N PRO A 168 -17.54 5.75 24.41
CA PRO A 168 -16.57 5.51 25.48
C PRO A 168 -16.75 4.12 26.11
N GLY A 169 -15.64 3.48 26.50
CA GLY A 169 -15.64 2.16 27.14
C GLY A 169 -15.61 0.97 26.16
N LEU A 170 -15.77 1.18 24.85
CA LEU A 170 -15.65 0.09 23.87
C LEU A 170 -14.26 -0.56 23.84
N GLY A 171 -13.20 0.19 24.17
CA GLY A 171 -11.84 -0.36 24.29
C GLY A 171 -11.71 -1.38 25.42
N GLU A 172 -12.35 -1.15 26.57
CA GLU A 172 -12.36 -2.07 27.71
C GLU A 172 -13.16 -3.34 27.39
N LEU A 173 -14.26 -3.19 26.66
CA LEU A 173 -15.04 -4.33 26.16
C LEU A 173 -14.22 -5.15 25.15
N GLU A 174 -13.53 -4.51 24.21
CA GLU A 174 -12.63 -5.21 23.29
C GLU A 174 -11.51 -5.92 24.06
N ASP A 175 -10.94 -5.31 25.10
CA ASP A 175 -9.96 -5.97 25.96
C ASP A 175 -10.53 -7.24 26.62
N ALA A 176 -11.78 -7.18 27.10
CA ALA A 176 -12.46 -8.34 27.69
C ALA A 176 -12.67 -9.47 26.68
N LEU A 177 -13.11 -9.14 25.46
CA LEU A 177 -13.28 -10.10 24.37
C LEU A 177 -11.93 -10.70 23.93
N VAL A 178 -10.87 -9.89 23.83
CA VAL A 178 -9.51 -10.37 23.51
C VAL A 178 -8.99 -11.30 24.62
N ARG A 179 -9.22 -10.97 25.90
CA ARG A 179 -8.89 -11.85 27.03
C ARG A 179 -9.66 -13.17 26.96
N SER A 180 -10.94 -13.12 26.60
CA SER A 180 -11.78 -14.30 26.43
C SER A 180 -11.23 -15.24 25.36
N VAL A 181 -10.87 -14.72 24.18
CA VAL A 181 -10.22 -15.51 23.10
C VAL A 181 -8.91 -16.14 23.57
N ARG A 182 -8.08 -15.39 24.32
CA ARG A 182 -6.82 -15.92 24.87
C ARG A 182 -7.07 -17.06 25.85
N LEU A 183 -8.06 -16.91 26.74
CA LEU A 183 -8.44 -17.94 27.70
C LEU A 183 -9.01 -19.18 27.00
N ALA A 184 -9.86 -18.99 25.99
CA ALA A 184 -10.41 -20.07 25.18
C ALA A 184 -9.31 -20.90 24.52
N ARG A 185 -8.26 -20.25 24.02
CA ARG A 185 -7.07 -20.93 23.47
C ARG A 185 -6.20 -21.62 24.51
N ALA A 186 -6.21 -21.14 25.76
CA ALA A 186 -5.49 -21.78 26.86
C ALA A 186 -6.24 -22.99 27.44
N GLU A 187 -7.56 -23.08 27.21
CA GLU A 187 -8.42 -24.15 27.75
C GLU A 187 -9.27 -24.84 26.65
N PRO A 188 -8.67 -25.35 25.56
CA PRO A 188 -9.41 -25.83 24.40
C PRO A 188 -10.35 -27.00 24.72
N GLU A 189 -9.94 -27.93 25.59
CA GLU A 189 -10.75 -29.10 25.98
C GLU A 189 -11.97 -28.71 26.82
N LYS A 190 -11.80 -27.76 27.76
CA LYS A 190 -12.91 -27.28 28.60
C LYS A 190 -13.93 -26.53 27.76
N LEU A 191 -13.45 -25.62 26.91
CA LEU A 191 -14.29 -24.91 25.95
C LEU A 191 -15.08 -25.87 25.07
N ALA A 192 -14.42 -26.91 24.54
CA ALA A 192 -15.07 -27.88 23.68
C ALA A 192 -16.13 -28.72 24.41
N HIS A 193 -15.92 -29.09 25.68
CA HIS A 193 -16.94 -29.76 26.50
C HIS A 193 -18.13 -28.85 26.80
N GLU A 194 -17.88 -27.63 27.28
CA GLU A 194 -18.94 -26.67 27.57
C GLU A 194 -19.76 -26.31 26.31
N ALA A 195 -19.07 -26.17 25.17
CA ALA A 195 -19.72 -25.93 23.88
C ALA A 195 -20.46 -27.19 23.35
N SER A 196 -19.97 -28.40 23.64
CA SER A 196 -20.65 -29.64 23.29
C SER A 196 -22.03 -29.71 23.95
N ASP A 197 -22.10 -29.41 25.24
CA ASP A 197 -23.36 -29.42 26.00
C ASP A 197 -24.35 -28.36 25.50
N ARG A 198 -23.83 -27.20 25.05
CA ARG A 198 -24.64 -26.08 24.57
C ARG A 198 -25.12 -26.24 23.13
N TYR A 199 -24.28 -26.75 22.23
CA TYR A 199 -24.51 -26.75 20.79
C TYR A 199 -24.79 -28.15 20.21
N GLY A 200 -24.62 -29.22 20.98
CA GLY A 200 -24.97 -30.58 20.58
C GLY A 200 -23.98 -31.25 19.62
N TYR A 201 -22.75 -30.74 19.53
CA TYR A 201 -21.67 -31.34 18.73
C TYR A 201 -20.68 -32.10 19.61
N PRO A 202 -20.07 -33.21 19.16
CA PRO A 202 -19.06 -33.91 19.94
C PRO A 202 -17.89 -32.99 20.32
N ALA A 203 -17.48 -32.98 21.59
CA ALA A 203 -16.39 -32.14 22.08
C ALA A 203 -15.08 -32.31 21.26
N GLY A 204 -14.72 -33.54 20.89
CA GLY A 204 -13.54 -33.79 20.04
C GLY A 204 -13.63 -33.17 18.64
N PHE A 205 -14.84 -33.04 18.08
CA PHE A 205 -15.06 -32.30 16.83
C PHE A 205 -14.87 -30.80 17.05
N LEU A 206 -15.49 -30.24 18.09
CA LEU A 206 -15.43 -28.81 18.41
C LEU A 206 -14.02 -28.31 18.72
N ALA A 207 -13.21 -29.11 19.43
CA ALA A 207 -11.81 -28.77 19.69
C ALA A 207 -11.03 -28.51 18.39
N ARG A 208 -11.12 -29.42 17.42
CA ARG A 208 -10.48 -29.28 16.10
C ARG A 208 -11.08 -28.16 15.27
N TYR A 209 -12.39 -27.95 15.37
CA TYR A 209 -13.09 -26.88 14.66
C TYR A 209 -12.62 -25.50 15.13
N PHE A 210 -12.49 -25.29 16.44
CA PHE A 210 -12.02 -24.03 17.00
C PHE A 210 -10.55 -23.71 16.67
N GLU A 211 -9.71 -24.72 16.45
CA GLU A 211 -8.32 -24.55 16.01
C GLU A 211 -8.22 -23.93 14.60
N LYS A 212 -9.21 -24.17 13.73
CA LYS A 212 -9.25 -23.62 12.37
C LYS A 212 -9.62 -22.14 12.33
N LEU A 213 -10.24 -21.63 13.39
CA LEU A 213 -10.76 -20.28 13.46
C LEU A 213 -9.74 -19.27 14.01
N ARG A 214 -9.73 -18.10 13.39
CA ARG A 214 -8.89 -16.98 13.76
C ARG A 214 -9.73 -15.80 14.20
N TYR A 215 -9.43 -15.32 15.40
CA TYR A 215 -10.15 -14.19 15.98
C TYR A 215 -9.29 -12.94 16.10
N ARG A 216 -7.98 -13.05 15.87
CA ARG A 216 -7.08 -11.89 15.90
C ARG A 216 -7.19 -11.17 14.56
N PHE A 217 -7.56 -9.90 14.60
CA PHE A 217 -7.53 -9.04 13.42
C PHE A 217 -6.11 -8.52 13.19
N GLY A 218 -5.27 -9.45 12.74
CA GLY A 218 -3.88 -9.20 12.49
C GLY A 218 -3.62 -8.59 11.11
N PRO A 219 -2.35 -8.31 10.82
CA PRO A 219 -1.92 -7.75 9.54
C PRO A 219 -2.28 -8.63 8.33
N ARG A 220 -2.19 -9.96 8.46
CA ARG A 220 -2.64 -10.90 7.42
C ARG A 220 -4.13 -10.79 7.16
N GLU A 221 -4.92 -10.73 8.23
CA GLU A 221 -6.37 -10.60 8.16
C GLU A 221 -6.77 -9.25 7.55
N ARG A 222 -6.08 -8.15 7.88
CA ARG A 222 -6.29 -6.85 7.22
C ARG A 222 -6.00 -6.91 5.73
N ALA A 223 -4.87 -7.49 5.34
CA ALA A 223 -4.52 -7.67 3.94
C ALA A 223 -5.55 -8.54 3.20
N GLY A 224 -6.04 -9.62 3.84
CA GLY A 224 -7.10 -10.48 3.34
C GLY A 224 -8.44 -9.75 3.18
N LEU A 225 -8.84 -8.95 4.17
CA LEU A 225 -10.04 -8.12 4.11
C LEU A 225 -9.95 -7.15 2.93
N MET A 226 -8.88 -6.37 2.81
CA MET A 226 -8.72 -5.40 1.72
C MET A 226 -8.77 -6.07 0.34
N THR A 227 -8.10 -7.22 0.19
CA THR A 227 -8.13 -7.98 -1.06
C THR A 227 -9.55 -8.47 -1.39
N PHE A 228 -10.32 -8.88 -0.37
CA PHE A 228 -11.71 -9.30 -0.55
C PHE A 228 -12.60 -8.13 -0.97
N LEU A 229 -12.47 -6.96 -0.34
CA LEU A 229 -13.28 -5.79 -0.69
C LEU A 229 -12.99 -5.30 -2.12
N GLU A 230 -11.72 -5.30 -2.53
CA GLU A 230 -11.35 -5.01 -3.92
C GLU A 230 -11.98 -6.01 -4.90
N LEU A 231 -11.91 -7.32 -4.61
CA LEU A 231 -12.56 -8.33 -5.46
C LEU A 231 -14.08 -8.19 -5.48
N ALA A 232 -14.68 -7.80 -4.36
CA ALA A 232 -16.11 -7.55 -4.28
C ALA A 232 -16.53 -6.36 -5.16
N ARG A 233 -15.75 -5.28 -5.18
CA ARG A 233 -15.94 -4.16 -6.13
C ARG A 233 -15.87 -4.65 -7.58
N ASP A 234 -14.88 -5.47 -7.90
CA ASP A 234 -14.66 -5.95 -9.28
C ASP A 234 -15.84 -6.80 -9.81
N VAL A 235 -16.55 -7.52 -8.93
CA VAL A 235 -17.78 -8.28 -9.28
C VAL A 235 -19.07 -7.48 -9.08
N GLY A 236 -18.97 -6.15 -8.88
CA GLY A 236 -20.09 -5.23 -8.77
C GLY A 236 -20.87 -5.31 -7.45
N GLU A 237 -20.25 -5.79 -6.37
CA GLU A 237 -20.87 -5.90 -5.03
C GLU A 237 -20.56 -4.72 -4.10
N LEU A 238 -19.65 -3.85 -4.53
CA LEU A 238 -19.29 -2.57 -3.91
C LEU A 238 -19.09 -1.51 -5.00
N ASP A 239 -19.52 -0.29 -4.73
CA ASP A 239 -19.21 0.87 -5.58
C ASP A 239 -17.79 1.37 -5.31
N GLU A 240 -17.41 1.44 -4.02
CA GLU A 240 -16.10 1.91 -3.55
C GLU A 240 -15.55 0.99 -2.46
N VAL A 241 -14.23 0.92 -2.35
CA VAL A 241 -13.53 0.19 -1.29
C VAL A 241 -13.15 1.19 -0.19
N PRO A 242 -13.45 0.92 1.10
CA PRO A 242 -13.02 1.78 2.19
C PRO A 242 -11.50 1.98 2.21
N GLU A 243 -11.04 3.21 2.39
CA GLU A 243 -9.61 3.51 2.49
C GLU A 243 -8.95 2.83 3.69
N LEU A 244 -7.68 2.44 3.53
CA LEU A 244 -6.87 1.98 4.65
C LEU A 244 -6.56 3.16 5.58
N THR A 245 -6.83 2.99 6.87
CA THR A 245 -6.55 4.02 7.89
C THR A 245 -5.08 4.03 8.32
N ASP A 246 -4.64 5.13 8.94
CA ASP A 246 -3.26 5.26 9.45
C ASP A 246 -2.91 4.15 10.45
N THR A 247 -3.82 3.87 11.39
CA THR A 247 -3.65 2.81 12.39
C THR A 247 -3.44 1.44 11.73
N GLU A 248 -4.11 1.18 10.62
CA GLU A 248 -3.98 -0.07 9.88
C GLU A 248 -2.67 -0.16 9.13
N ALA A 249 -2.24 0.93 8.48
CA ALA A 249 -0.94 0.99 7.83
C ALA A 249 0.22 0.80 8.82
N ILE A 250 0.13 1.42 10.00
CA ILE A 250 1.09 1.23 11.09
C ILE A 250 1.12 -0.24 11.50
N ALA A 251 -0.04 -0.86 11.73
CA ALA A 251 -0.12 -2.27 12.11
C ALA A 251 0.47 -3.20 11.04
N LEU A 252 0.33 -2.89 9.74
CA LEU A 252 0.96 -3.64 8.66
C LEU A 252 2.50 -3.51 8.69
N LEU A 253 3.03 -2.32 8.91
CA LEU A 253 4.49 -2.09 8.98
C LEU A 253 5.12 -2.74 10.22
N GLU A 254 4.45 -2.70 11.36
CA GLU A 254 4.93 -3.31 12.62
C GLU A 254 4.80 -4.83 12.64
N SER A 255 3.97 -5.39 11.75
CA SER A 255 3.69 -6.83 11.67
C SER A 255 4.92 -7.71 11.44
N ARG A 256 5.87 -7.18 10.65
CA ARG A 256 6.93 -7.96 10.03
C ARG A 256 6.43 -9.23 9.30
N ASP A 257 5.23 -9.21 8.72
CA ASP A 257 4.71 -10.29 7.84
C ASP A 257 4.89 -9.91 6.36
N LEU A 258 6.14 -9.91 5.93
CA LEU A 258 6.52 -9.48 4.58
C LEU A 258 5.80 -10.27 3.48
N VAL A 259 5.77 -11.61 3.58
CA VAL A 259 5.27 -12.47 2.49
C VAL A 259 3.80 -12.18 2.18
N SER A 260 2.99 -11.96 3.22
CA SER A 260 1.54 -11.79 3.08
C SER A 260 1.18 -10.40 2.62
N VAL A 261 1.80 -9.40 3.23
CA VAL A 261 1.63 -8.01 2.82
C VAL A 261 2.13 -7.85 1.38
N GLY A 262 3.23 -8.53 1.03
CA GLY A 262 3.75 -8.63 -0.33
C GLY A 262 2.77 -9.22 -1.33
N ARG A 263 2.16 -10.37 -1.04
CA ARG A 263 1.16 -10.98 -1.95
C ARG A 263 -0.06 -10.06 -2.12
N ALA A 264 -0.55 -9.43 -1.07
CA ALA A 264 -1.65 -8.47 -1.17
C ALA A 264 -1.26 -7.27 -2.07
N ALA A 265 -0.09 -6.68 -1.85
CA ALA A 265 0.42 -5.60 -2.67
C ALA A 265 0.62 -6.01 -4.15
N HIS A 266 1.10 -7.23 -4.41
CA HIS A 266 1.26 -7.76 -5.76
C HIS A 266 -0.07 -7.92 -6.49
N GLU A 267 -1.09 -8.42 -5.80
CA GLU A 267 -2.43 -8.57 -6.33
C GLU A 267 -3.04 -7.20 -6.68
N LEU A 268 -2.93 -6.20 -5.78
CA LEU A 268 -3.37 -4.83 -6.07
C LEU A 268 -2.64 -4.23 -7.28
N ARG A 269 -1.33 -4.46 -7.37
CA ARG A 269 -0.55 -4.01 -8.52
C ARG A 269 -1.08 -4.62 -9.82
N ASN A 270 -1.33 -5.94 -9.83
CA ASN A 270 -1.79 -6.68 -11.01
C ASN A 270 -3.18 -6.24 -11.51
N ARG A 271 -3.95 -5.52 -10.69
CA ARG A 271 -5.23 -4.92 -11.07
C ARG A 271 -5.09 -3.49 -11.57
N LYS A 272 -4.18 -2.73 -10.95
CA LYS A 272 -3.99 -1.32 -11.29
C LYS A 272 -3.23 -1.12 -12.60
N SER A 273 -2.33 -2.04 -12.93
CA SER A 273 -1.61 -2.06 -14.19
C SER A 273 -1.69 -3.44 -14.84
N ASP A 274 -1.41 -3.50 -16.15
CA ASP A 274 -1.36 -4.76 -16.89
C ASP A 274 -0.41 -5.74 -16.16
N PRO A 275 -0.92 -6.87 -15.64
CA PRO A 275 -0.13 -7.78 -14.81
C PRO A 275 1.02 -8.43 -15.58
N THR A 276 0.96 -8.45 -16.91
CA THR A 276 2.00 -9.02 -17.77
C THR A 276 3.13 -8.05 -18.02
N ARG A 277 2.94 -6.75 -17.82
CA ARG A 277 3.89 -5.70 -18.20
C ARG A 277 4.65 -5.17 -16.99
N ILE A 278 5.92 -4.84 -17.20
CA ILE A 278 6.75 -4.11 -16.24
C ILE A 278 7.43 -2.97 -16.99
N THR A 279 7.30 -1.76 -16.47
CA THR A 279 7.88 -0.59 -17.10
C THR A 279 9.28 -0.29 -16.57
N PHE A 280 10.07 0.43 -17.37
CA PHE A 280 11.31 1.09 -16.96
C PHE A 280 11.55 2.31 -17.85
N ILE A 281 12.40 3.23 -17.42
CA ILE A 281 12.75 4.42 -18.22
C ILE A 281 14.24 4.44 -18.56
N VAL A 282 14.55 4.96 -19.75
CA VAL A 282 15.91 5.38 -20.09
C VAL A 282 15.96 6.90 -19.93
N ASP A 283 16.60 7.35 -18.86
CA ASP A 283 16.87 8.76 -18.61
C ASP A 283 18.27 8.93 -17.98
N ARG A 284 18.63 10.16 -17.66
CA ARG A 284 19.88 10.49 -16.96
C ARG A 284 19.59 11.36 -15.75
N ASN A 285 20.19 11.02 -14.61
CA ASN A 285 20.27 11.95 -13.49
C ASN A 285 21.41 12.94 -13.79
N LEU A 286 21.07 14.22 -13.88
CA LEU A 286 22.02 15.28 -14.19
C LEU A 286 22.06 16.29 -13.05
N ASN A 287 23.19 16.32 -12.33
CA ASN A 287 23.42 17.33 -11.32
C ASN A 287 24.18 18.51 -11.92
N TYR A 288 23.49 19.64 -12.12
CA TYR A 288 24.11 20.84 -12.72
C TYR A 288 25.05 21.56 -11.76
N THR A 289 24.91 21.32 -10.45
CA THR A 289 25.78 21.85 -9.40
C THR A 289 25.67 20.97 -8.15
N ASN A 290 26.76 20.83 -7.41
CA ASN A 290 26.75 20.29 -6.04
C ASN A 290 26.88 21.38 -4.96
N ILE A 291 27.05 22.65 -5.34
CA ILE A 291 27.12 23.78 -4.40
C ILE A 291 25.75 24.01 -3.74
N CYS A 292 25.70 23.98 -2.40
CA CYS A 292 24.46 24.09 -1.65
C CYS A 292 24.64 24.84 -0.33
N VAL A 293 23.67 25.71 0.02
CA VAL A 293 23.64 26.45 1.30
C VAL A 293 22.89 25.74 2.43
N THR A 294 22.22 24.62 2.13
CA THR A 294 21.32 23.96 3.09
C THR A 294 22.05 23.02 4.05
N ASP A 295 23.19 22.47 3.66
CA ASP A 295 24.01 21.56 4.48
C ASP A 295 23.18 20.44 5.16
N CYS A 296 22.43 19.63 4.40
CA CYS A 296 21.66 18.52 4.99
C CYS A 296 22.60 17.50 5.66
N ASP A 297 22.16 16.89 6.77
CA ASP A 297 23.00 15.95 7.51
C ASP A 297 23.14 14.60 6.81
N PHE A 298 22.13 14.19 6.04
CA PHE A 298 22.13 12.94 5.25
C PHE A 298 22.79 13.05 3.88
N CYS A 299 23.16 14.25 3.43
CA CYS A 299 23.64 14.44 2.06
C CYS A 299 25.17 14.39 2.00
N ALA A 300 25.72 13.35 1.38
CA ALA A 300 27.16 13.24 1.11
C ALA A 300 27.61 14.03 -0.15
N PHE A 301 26.66 14.45 -0.98
CA PHE A 301 26.92 15.05 -2.30
C PHE A 301 27.22 16.55 -2.25
N TYR A 302 26.64 17.29 -1.31
CA TYR A 302 26.72 18.76 -1.34
C TYR A 302 28.13 19.26 -1.01
N ARG A 303 28.49 20.41 -1.58
CA ARG A 303 29.66 21.19 -1.20
C ARG A 303 29.26 22.61 -0.83
N ARG A 304 29.98 23.20 0.13
CA ARG A 304 29.67 24.55 0.60
C ARG A 304 30.04 25.58 -0.46
N PRO A 305 29.35 26.74 -0.53
CA PRO A 305 29.78 27.84 -1.39
C PRO A 305 31.25 28.20 -1.15
N GLY A 306 32.01 28.29 -2.24
CA GLY A 306 33.45 28.58 -2.20
C GLY A 306 34.36 27.36 -2.14
N ASP A 307 33.83 26.14 -2.04
CA ASP A 307 34.61 24.92 -2.22
C ASP A 307 35.12 24.83 -3.66
N ARG A 308 36.44 24.88 -3.83
CA ARG A 308 37.11 24.80 -5.15
C ARG A 308 37.74 23.44 -5.42
N SER A 309 37.73 22.54 -4.44
CA SER A 309 38.29 21.19 -4.58
C SER A 309 37.31 20.25 -5.27
N GLU A 310 36.05 20.26 -4.82
CA GLU A 310 35.02 19.34 -5.28
C GLU A 310 33.74 20.06 -5.71
N GLY A 311 33.60 21.35 -5.36
CA GLY A 311 32.48 22.19 -5.76
C GLY A 311 32.48 22.53 -7.25
N TYR A 312 31.32 22.44 -7.90
CA TYR A 312 31.17 22.76 -9.33
C TYR A 312 29.81 23.36 -9.70
N LEU A 313 29.81 24.11 -10.80
CA LEU A 313 28.64 24.48 -11.60
C LEU A 313 28.95 24.11 -13.05
N LEU A 314 28.17 23.22 -13.65
CA LEU A 314 28.45 22.71 -14.99
C LEU A 314 28.21 23.80 -16.06
N PRO A 315 29.16 24.01 -16.99
CA PRO A 315 28.92 24.81 -18.17
C PRO A 315 27.82 24.18 -19.06
N LYS A 316 27.00 25.01 -19.72
CA LYS A 316 25.94 24.53 -20.63
C LYS A 316 26.42 23.53 -21.67
N ALA A 317 27.61 23.74 -22.24
CA ALA A 317 28.18 22.82 -23.24
C ALA A 317 28.37 21.39 -22.69
N VAL A 318 28.72 21.26 -21.41
CA VAL A 318 28.81 19.95 -20.74
C VAL A 318 27.43 19.34 -20.56
N ILE A 319 26.44 20.15 -20.15
CA ILE A 319 25.04 19.71 -20.02
C ILE A 319 24.53 19.20 -21.37
N PHE A 320 24.72 19.97 -22.45
CA PHE A 320 24.30 19.63 -23.81
C PHE A 320 24.90 18.31 -24.30
N LYS A 321 26.22 18.13 -24.14
CA LYS A 321 26.88 16.86 -24.47
C LYS A 321 26.27 15.67 -23.71
N LYS A 322 25.99 15.85 -22.42
CA LYS A 322 25.33 14.81 -21.61
C LYS A 322 23.92 14.47 -22.13
N LEU A 323 23.17 15.46 -22.62
CA LEU A 323 21.84 15.24 -23.21
C LEU A 323 21.92 14.53 -24.56
N GLU A 324 22.91 14.88 -25.40
CA GLU A 324 23.17 14.20 -26.67
C GLU A 324 23.48 12.72 -26.46
N GLU A 325 24.32 12.41 -25.46
CA GLU A 325 24.60 11.03 -25.05
C GLU A 325 23.34 10.30 -24.56
N THR A 326 22.49 10.95 -23.77
CA THR A 326 21.21 10.37 -23.31
C THR A 326 20.30 10.02 -24.48
N LEU A 327 20.12 10.94 -25.44
CA LEU A 327 19.28 10.72 -26.63
C LEU A 327 19.88 9.61 -27.52
N ALA A 328 21.20 9.57 -27.68
CA ALA A 328 21.88 8.51 -28.44
C ALA A 328 21.66 7.11 -27.85
N LEU A 329 21.46 7.01 -26.53
CA LEU A 329 21.11 5.76 -25.84
C LEU A 329 19.60 5.44 -25.89
N GLY A 330 18.80 6.26 -26.57
CA GLY A 330 17.35 6.11 -26.66
C GLY A 330 16.62 6.63 -25.42
N GLY A 331 17.25 7.51 -24.64
CA GLY A 331 16.64 8.15 -23.48
C GLY A 331 15.61 9.20 -23.87
N THR A 332 14.59 9.37 -23.02
CA THR A 332 13.43 10.25 -23.30
C THR A 332 13.30 11.40 -22.32
N GLY A 333 14.00 11.32 -21.18
CA GLY A 333 13.96 12.34 -20.15
C GLY A 333 15.32 12.62 -19.52
N VAL A 334 15.37 13.67 -18.71
CA VAL A 334 16.46 13.97 -17.80
C VAL A 334 15.88 14.34 -16.44
N LEU A 335 16.38 13.66 -15.40
CA LEU A 335 16.14 14.03 -14.01
C LEU A 335 17.21 15.03 -13.60
N MET A 336 16.89 16.33 -13.62
CA MET A 336 17.88 17.39 -13.38
C MET A 336 17.69 18.07 -12.02
N GLN A 337 18.62 17.86 -11.09
CA GLN A 337 18.54 18.37 -9.71
C GLN A 337 19.91 18.81 -9.21
N GLY A 338 19.99 19.85 -8.38
CA GLY A 338 21.26 20.38 -7.89
C GLY A 338 21.18 20.90 -6.46
N GLY A 339 22.31 21.42 -5.99
CA GLY A 339 22.35 22.14 -4.72
C GLY A 339 21.68 23.51 -4.79
N HIS A 340 21.26 24.03 -3.63
CA HIS A 340 20.75 25.39 -3.48
C HIS A 340 21.88 26.42 -3.65
N HIS A 341 22.29 26.68 -4.88
CA HIS A 341 23.40 27.56 -5.20
C HIS A 341 23.02 29.03 -4.87
N PRO A 342 23.86 29.78 -4.13
CA PRO A 342 23.49 31.12 -3.67
C PRO A 342 23.32 32.12 -4.82
N ASP A 343 24.07 31.96 -5.91
CA ASP A 343 24.08 32.93 -7.01
C ASP A 343 23.10 32.63 -8.15
N LEU A 344 22.41 31.49 -8.12
CA LEU A 344 21.48 31.11 -9.21
C LEU A 344 20.06 31.60 -8.89
N ALA A 345 19.62 32.62 -9.61
CA ALA A 345 18.25 33.11 -9.62
C ALA A 345 17.46 32.53 -10.83
N ILE A 346 16.18 32.86 -10.93
CA ILE A 346 15.27 32.29 -11.94
C ILE A 346 15.76 32.44 -13.38
N ASP A 347 16.42 33.56 -13.72
CA ASP A 347 16.87 33.84 -15.09
C ASP A 347 17.91 32.81 -15.60
N TYR A 348 18.74 32.26 -14.71
CA TYR A 348 19.66 31.18 -15.05
C TYR A 348 18.90 29.93 -15.52
N TYR A 349 17.87 29.54 -14.78
CA TYR A 349 17.09 28.34 -15.08
C TYR A 349 16.24 28.54 -16.34
N GLU A 350 15.67 29.73 -16.53
CA GLU A 350 14.92 30.01 -17.75
C GLU A 350 15.82 29.95 -18.99
N ASP A 351 17.00 30.57 -18.91
CA ASP A 351 17.98 30.56 -19.99
C ASP A 351 18.48 29.12 -20.28
N LEU A 352 18.75 28.33 -19.24
CA LEU A 352 19.12 26.92 -19.38
C LEU A 352 18.01 26.10 -20.03
N PHE A 353 16.77 26.17 -19.52
CA PHE A 353 15.66 25.36 -20.00
C PHE A 353 15.26 25.73 -21.43
N ARG A 354 15.16 27.04 -21.77
CA ARG A 354 14.90 27.48 -23.15
C ARG A 354 16.00 26.99 -24.09
N SER A 355 17.25 27.05 -23.64
CA SER A 355 18.39 26.58 -24.44
C SER A 355 18.35 25.07 -24.70
N ILE A 356 17.91 24.27 -23.72
CA ILE A 356 17.74 22.82 -23.87
C ILE A 356 16.58 22.53 -24.82
N LYS A 357 15.41 23.12 -24.58
CA LYS A 357 14.20 22.89 -25.40
C LYS A 357 14.34 23.33 -26.86
N ALA A 358 15.15 24.36 -27.12
CA ALA A 358 15.45 24.78 -28.48
C ALA A 358 16.34 23.78 -29.26
N ARG A 359 17.05 22.87 -28.56
CA ARG A 359 18.03 21.95 -29.16
C ARG A 359 17.61 20.50 -29.12
N TYR A 360 16.92 20.08 -28.08
CA TYR A 360 16.72 18.67 -27.77
C TYR A 360 15.25 18.36 -27.48
N PRO A 361 14.67 17.34 -28.12
CA PRO A 361 13.32 16.85 -27.81
C PRO A 361 13.35 15.94 -26.58
N ILE A 362 13.73 16.51 -25.42
CA ILE A 362 13.87 15.77 -24.16
C ILE A 362 12.90 16.29 -23.10
N HIS A 363 12.33 15.38 -22.30
CA HIS A 363 11.49 15.72 -21.16
C HIS A 363 12.36 16.22 -19.99
N LEU A 364 12.13 17.45 -19.54
CA LEU A 364 12.76 18.08 -18.40
C LEU A 364 11.96 17.77 -17.13
N HIS A 365 12.39 16.71 -16.43
CA HIS A 365 11.95 16.39 -15.08
C HIS A 365 12.95 17.01 -14.09
N ALA A 366 12.77 18.28 -13.76
CA ALA A 366 13.83 19.06 -13.12
C ALA A 366 13.36 19.81 -11.89
N LEU A 367 14.30 20.08 -10.98
CA LEU A 367 14.14 20.84 -9.74
C LEU A 367 13.23 20.17 -8.71
N SER A 368 13.78 19.88 -7.54
CA SER A 368 12.98 19.52 -6.38
C SER A 368 12.15 20.70 -5.85
N PRO A 369 11.06 20.47 -5.08
CA PRO A 369 10.34 21.55 -4.43
C PRO A 369 11.19 22.50 -3.58
N PRO A 370 12.21 22.03 -2.84
CA PRO A 370 13.13 22.92 -2.15
C PRO A 370 13.97 23.81 -3.08
N GLU A 371 14.36 23.30 -4.26
CA GLU A 371 15.04 24.13 -5.28
C GLU A 371 14.10 25.21 -5.82
N VAL A 372 12.85 24.86 -6.14
CA VAL A 372 11.84 25.85 -6.57
C VAL A 372 11.65 26.94 -5.53
N GLN A 373 11.56 26.56 -4.24
CA GLN A 373 11.44 27.53 -3.17
C GLN A 373 12.68 28.40 -3.01
N HIS A 374 13.88 27.81 -3.12
CA HIS A 374 15.13 28.57 -3.11
C HIS A 374 15.16 29.59 -4.25
N ILE A 375 14.82 29.17 -5.48
CA ILE A 375 14.74 30.04 -6.66
C ILE A 375 13.74 31.19 -6.43
N ALA A 376 12.56 30.88 -5.88
CA ALA A 376 11.54 31.88 -5.58
C ALA A 376 12.06 32.93 -4.59
N ARG A 377 12.71 32.50 -3.50
CA ARG A 377 13.33 33.38 -2.50
C ARG A 377 14.45 34.24 -3.12
N ARG A 378 15.36 33.62 -3.89
CA ARG A 378 16.47 34.35 -4.56
C ARG A 378 15.97 35.37 -5.58
N SER A 379 14.85 35.08 -6.22
CA SER A 379 14.27 35.92 -7.27
C SER A 379 13.20 36.89 -6.75
N LYS A 380 12.89 36.86 -5.45
CA LYS A 380 11.81 37.64 -4.82
C LYS A 380 10.44 37.40 -5.50
N LEU A 381 10.16 36.16 -5.85
CA LEU A 381 8.92 35.72 -6.50
C LEU A 381 8.10 34.85 -5.56
N THR A 382 6.80 34.79 -5.82
CA THR A 382 5.93 33.76 -5.23
C THR A 382 6.16 32.40 -5.89
N ILE A 383 5.73 31.32 -5.23
CA ILE A 383 5.81 29.96 -5.80
C ILE A 383 5.03 29.85 -7.13
N PRO A 384 3.78 30.33 -7.25
CA PRO A 384 3.05 30.29 -8.53
C PRO A 384 3.77 31.03 -9.67
N GLN A 385 4.29 32.23 -9.39
CA GLN A 385 5.04 33.00 -10.39
C GLN A 385 6.31 32.28 -10.83
N THR A 386 7.04 31.69 -9.86
CA THR A 386 8.26 30.93 -10.13
C THR A 386 7.97 29.73 -11.01
N LEU A 387 6.97 28.91 -10.66
CA LEU A 387 6.59 27.74 -11.44
C LEU A 387 6.06 28.09 -12.83
N SER A 388 5.24 29.14 -12.97
CA SER A 388 4.76 29.59 -14.28
C SER A 388 5.93 29.98 -15.17
N ARG A 389 6.87 30.79 -14.67
CA ARG A 389 8.06 31.21 -15.40
C ARG A 389 8.95 30.04 -15.81
N LEU A 390 9.17 29.07 -14.92
CA LEU A 390 9.94 27.87 -15.21
C LEU A 390 9.25 26.98 -16.26
N ARG A 391 7.93 26.78 -16.14
CA ARG A 391 7.12 26.06 -17.14
C ARG A 391 7.20 26.71 -18.51
N ASP A 392 7.01 28.02 -18.57
CA ASP A 392 7.04 28.80 -19.82
C ASP A 392 8.44 28.82 -20.44
N ALA A 393 9.49 28.61 -19.64
CA ALA A 393 10.85 28.41 -20.12
C ALA A 393 11.14 26.98 -20.60
N GLY A 394 10.25 26.01 -20.34
CA GLY A 394 10.36 24.65 -20.84
C GLY A 394 10.41 23.55 -19.78
N LEU A 395 10.19 23.86 -18.50
CA LEU A 395 10.08 22.82 -17.46
C LEU A 395 8.78 22.00 -17.66
N ASP A 396 8.89 20.68 -17.81
CA ASP A 396 7.71 19.83 -18.08
C ASP A 396 7.10 19.19 -16.82
N SER A 397 7.93 18.89 -15.81
CA SER A 397 7.46 18.22 -14.57
C SER A 397 8.47 18.37 -13.42
N LEU A 398 8.02 18.17 -12.18
CA LEU A 398 8.89 18.20 -10.99
C LEU A 398 9.12 16.80 -10.40
N PRO A 399 10.37 16.43 -10.06
CA PRO A 399 10.65 15.26 -9.24
C PRO A 399 10.27 15.46 -7.77
N GLY A 400 9.94 14.35 -7.10
CA GLY A 400 9.60 14.32 -5.68
C GLY A 400 10.75 14.54 -4.70
N GLY A 401 11.98 14.72 -5.18
CA GLY A 401 13.16 14.89 -4.34
C GLY A 401 12.97 15.97 -3.27
N GLY A 402 13.66 15.84 -2.13
CA GLY A 402 13.47 16.76 -1.01
C GLY A 402 12.23 16.51 -0.15
N GLY A 403 11.44 15.48 -0.49
CA GLY A 403 10.37 14.96 0.35
C GLY A 403 10.91 14.32 1.63
N GLU A 404 11.94 13.47 1.54
CA GLU A 404 12.52 12.68 2.64
C GLU A 404 11.42 12.09 3.55
N ILE A 405 11.18 12.72 4.71
CA ILE A 405 9.98 12.55 5.52
C ILE A 405 9.25 13.90 5.59
N LEU A 406 7.98 13.91 5.18
CA LEU A 406 7.12 15.09 5.24
C LEU A 406 6.54 15.25 6.65
N VAL A 407 7.40 15.31 7.67
CA VAL A 407 7.04 15.57 9.08
C VAL A 407 8.10 16.49 9.68
N ASP A 408 7.69 17.66 10.19
CA ASP A 408 8.63 18.73 10.52
C ASP A 408 9.61 18.37 11.65
N ARG A 409 9.20 17.55 12.62
CA ARG A 409 10.12 17.01 13.65
C ARG A 409 11.33 16.32 13.02
N VAL A 410 11.09 15.45 12.04
CA VAL A 410 12.15 14.72 11.33
C VAL A 410 12.98 15.68 10.49
N ARG A 411 12.33 16.62 9.78
CA ARG A 411 13.02 17.62 8.94
C ARG A 411 13.95 18.52 9.73
N ASP A 412 13.56 18.89 10.95
CA ASP A 412 14.39 19.70 11.86
C ASP A 412 15.65 18.98 12.32
N ILE A 413 15.63 17.65 12.36
CA ILE A 413 16.81 16.84 12.67
C ILE A 413 17.68 16.70 11.42
N ILE A 414 17.12 16.31 10.28
CA ILE A 414 17.90 15.84 9.13
C ILE A 414 18.33 16.97 8.17
N ALA A 415 17.56 18.07 8.10
CA ALA A 415 17.78 19.18 7.19
C ALA A 415 17.08 20.48 7.63
N PRO A 416 17.46 21.09 8.78
CA PRO A 416 16.74 22.21 9.38
C PRO A 416 16.69 23.49 8.52
N LYS A 417 17.64 23.66 7.59
CA LYS A 417 17.67 24.81 6.65
C LYS A 417 16.86 24.56 5.37
N LYS A 418 16.31 23.35 5.18
CA LYS A 418 15.53 22.96 3.99
C LYS A 418 14.07 23.36 4.19
N THR A 419 13.29 23.32 3.12
CA THR A 419 11.85 23.56 3.07
C THR A 419 11.09 22.70 4.09
N LYS A 420 10.03 23.23 4.71
CA LYS A 420 9.13 22.48 5.62
C LYS A 420 8.15 21.59 4.85
N ALA A 421 7.43 20.70 5.54
CA ALA A 421 6.54 19.74 4.88
C ALA A 421 5.42 20.42 4.07
N ASP A 422 4.69 21.37 4.67
CA ASP A 422 3.59 22.07 4.00
C ASP A 422 4.06 22.94 2.84
N GLU A 423 5.27 23.49 2.94
CA GLU A 423 5.88 24.24 1.86
C GLU A 423 6.24 23.33 0.66
N TRP A 424 6.71 22.11 0.92
CA TRP A 424 6.96 21.10 -0.13
C TRP A 424 5.64 20.73 -0.82
N LEU A 425 4.59 20.45 -0.04
CA LEU A 425 3.25 20.13 -0.55
C LEU A 425 2.67 21.29 -1.37
N ASN A 426 2.90 22.53 -0.93
CA ASN A 426 2.40 23.72 -1.63
C ASN A 426 3.03 23.91 -3.02
N VAL A 427 4.32 23.62 -3.17
CA VAL A 427 4.97 23.65 -4.49
C VAL A 427 4.36 22.59 -5.41
N MET A 428 4.20 21.35 -4.93
CA MET A 428 3.59 20.28 -5.72
C MET A 428 2.16 20.63 -6.13
N ARG A 429 1.33 21.10 -5.18
CA ARG A 429 -0.03 21.58 -5.43
C ARG A 429 -0.09 22.64 -6.53
N HIS A 430 0.80 23.63 -6.49
CA HIS A 430 0.85 24.68 -7.52
C HIS A 430 1.32 24.14 -8.87
N ALA A 431 2.27 23.20 -8.91
CA ALA A 431 2.68 22.56 -10.15
C ALA A 431 1.52 21.78 -10.79
N HIS A 432 0.77 21.03 -9.98
CA HIS A 432 -0.41 20.28 -10.44
C HIS A 432 -1.49 21.19 -11.01
N ARG A 433 -1.77 22.33 -10.34
CA ARG A 433 -2.71 23.35 -10.82
C ARG A 433 -2.28 24.02 -12.13
N LEU A 434 -0.99 23.99 -12.46
CA LEU A 434 -0.46 24.46 -13.74
C LEU A 434 -0.48 23.39 -14.84
N GLY A 435 -1.06 22.21 -14.56
CA GLY A 435 -1.11 21.07 -15.48
C GLY A 435 0.18 20.25 -15.53
N MET A 436 1.14 20.51 -14.63
CA MET A 436 2.37 19.74 -14.56
C MET A 436 2.17 18.53 -13.65
N SER A 437 2.46 17.35 -14.17
CA SER A 437 2.56 16.13 -13.36
C SER A 437 3.88 16.08 -12.57
N THR A 438 3.89 15.36 -11.45
CA THR A 438 5.07 15.22 -10.57
C THR A 438 5.26 13.77 -10.11
N THR A 439 6.25 13.55 -9.26
CA THR A 439 6.44 12.30 -8.50
C THR A 439 6.55 12.63 -7.01
N ALA A 440 6.26 11.66 -6.14
CA ALA A 440 6.45 11.78 -4.70
C ALA A 440 7.50 10.77 -4.23
N THR A 441 8.31 11.15 -3.24
CA THR A 441 9.39 10.29 -2.77
C THR A 441 9.56 10.27 -1.27
N MET A 442 9.91 9.11 -0.72
CA MET A 442 10.16 8.92 0.71
C MET A 442 11.51 8.25 0.97
N MET A 443 12.43 8.98 1.61
CA MET A 443 13.66 8.42 2.17
C MET A 443 13.44 8.09 3.64
N TYR A 444 13.64 6.84 4.05
CA TYR A 444 13.36 6.37 5.41
C TYR A 444 14.44 5.41 5.92
N GLY A 445 14.32 4.99 7.19
CA GLY A 445 15.29 4.18 7.89
C GLY A 445 16.38 5.02 8.55
N HIS A 446 16.01 6.20 9.06
CA HIS A 446 16.90 7.09 9.80
C HIS A 446 16.29 7.46 11.16
N VAL A 447 15.86 8.71 11.37
CA VAL A 447 15.40 9.22 12.68
C VAL A 447 13.87 9.27 12.80
N GLU A 448 13.15 8.86 11.76
CA GLU A 448 11.69 8.81 11.75
C GLU A 448 11.15 7.55 12.43
N THR A 449 9.92 7.66 12.92
CA THR A 449 9.13 6.55 13.45
C THR A 449 8.22 5.95 12.37
N VAL A 450 7.72 4.74 12.60
CA VAL A 450 6.74 4.09 11.69
C VAL A 450 5.48 4.96 11.48
N PRO A 451 4.85 5.54 12.52
CA PRO A 451 3.75 6.49 12.35
C PRO A 451 4.10 7.69 11.44
N GLU A 452 5.33 8.20 11.48
CA GLU A 452 5.73 9.32 10.63
C GLU A 452 5.96 8.92 9.17
N ARG A 453 6.28 7.65 8.89
CA ARG A 453 6.25 7.12 7.51
C ARG A 453 4.83 7.07 6.98
N VAL A 454 3.87 6.65 7.82
CA VAL A 454 2.45 6.64 7.46
C VAL A 454 1.92 8.06 7.28
N GLU A 455 2.31 8.99 8.16
CA GLU A 455 1.96 10.40 8.01
C GLU A 455 2.52 11.01 6.71
N HIS A 456 3.75 10.65 6.31
CA HIS A 456 4.28 11.03 5.00
C HIS A 456 3.35 10.54 3.88
N MET A 457 3.02 9.25 3.88
CA MET A 457 2.16 8.66 2.85
C MET A 457 0.76 9.29 2.86
N ARG A 458 0.18 9.56 4.03
CA ARG A 458 -1.12 10.24 4.16
C ARG A 458 -1.10 11.61 3.50
N ARG A 459 -0.06 12.42 3.76
CA ARG A 459 0.08 13.75 3.16
C ARG A 459 0.21 13.70 1.63
N VAL A 460 0.86 12.67 1.10
CA VAL A 460 0.92 12.42 -0.36
C VAL A 460 -0.47 12.02 -0.88
N ARG A 461 -1.15 11.09 -0.20
CA ARG A 461 -2.50 10.60 -0.55
C ARG A 461 -3.52 11.73 -0.58
N GLU A 462 -3.59 12.55 0.46
CA GLU A 462 -4.52 13.69 0.56
C GLU A 462 -4.29 14.74 -0.54
N LEU A 463 -3.03 15.05 -0.87
CA LEU A 463 -2.75 15.97 -1.97
C LEU A 463 -3.06 15.33 -3.33
N GLN A 464 -2.90 14.01 -3.45
CA GLN A 464 -3.31 13.28 -4.65
C GLN A 464 -4.83 13.29 -4.82
N ASP A 465 -5.62 13.19 -3.75
CA ASP A 465 -7.07 13.37 -3.80
C ASP A 465 -7.46 14.77 -4.26
N GLU A 466 -6.75 15.80 -3.78
CA GLU A 466 -7.00 17.20 -4.17
C GLU A 466 -6.68 17.46 -5.65
N THR A 467 -5.59 16.91 -6.17
CA THR A 467 -4.97 17.42 -7.41
C THR A 467 -4.67 16.38 -8.48
N ARG A 468 -4.61 15.10 -8.14
CA ARG A 468 -4.31 13.97 -9.04
C ARG A 468 -3.07 14.16 -9.91
N GLY A 469 -2.04 14.83 -9.38
CA GLY A 469 -0.85 15.22 -10.13
C GLY A 469 0.37 14.31 -9.94
N PHE A 470 0.39 13.45 -8.92
CA PHE A 470 1.45 12.47 -8.73
C PHE A 470 1.24 11.26 -9.65
N ARG A 471 2.25 10.95 -10.46
CA ARG A 471 2.25 9.75 -11.33
C ARG A 471 2.77 8.51 -10.62
N ALA A 472 3.76 8.72 -9.75
CA ALA A 472 4.47 7.63 -9.12
C ALA A 472 4.94 8.02 -7.72
N PHE A 473 4.96 7.02 -6.85
CA PHE A 473 5.60 7.08 -5.55
C PHE A 473 6.85 6.19 -5.53
N ILE A 474 7.94 6.71 -4.97
CA ILE A 474 9.22 6.04 -4.89
C ILE A 474 9.73 6.10 -3.46
N SER A 475 9.91 4.94 -2.83
CA SER A 475 10.47 4.84 -1.48
C SER A 475 11.85 4.20 -1.50
N TRP A 476 12.79 4.74 -0.74
CA TRP A 476 14.13 4.17 -0.62
C TRP A 476 14.70 4.30 0.78
N THR A 477 15.68 3.44 1.05
CA THR A 477 16.37 3.38 2.34
C THR A 477 17.50 4.39 2.42
N PHE A 478 17.67 4.97 3.60
CA PHE A 478 18.82 5.79 3.96
C PHE A 478 20.14 5.04 3.74
N GLN A 479 21.14 5.75 3.21
CA GLN A 479 22.50 5.28 3.02
C GLN A 479 23.41 6.07 3.95
N ASN A 480 24.19 5.39 4.79
CA ASN A 480 24.90 6.00 5.90
C ASN A 480 26.36 6.39 5.60
N ASP A 481 26.90 6.09 4.41
CA ASP A 481 28.28 6.45 4.11
C ASP A 481 28.42 7.95 3.77
N GLY A 482 29.57 8.52 4.12
CA GLY A 482 29.96 9.88 3.74
C GLY A 482 29.09 11.03 4.26
N ASN A 483 28.21 10.81 5.25
CA ASN A 483 27.28 11.83 5.75
C ASN A 483 27.24 11.95 7.29
N ARG A 484 26.72 13.09 7.79
CA ARG A 484 26.71 13.42 9.23
C ARG A 484 25.58 12.75 9.99
N LEU A 485 24.49 12.38 9.31
CA LEU A 485 23.34 11.71 9.93
C LEU A 485 23.68 10.30 10.39
N ALA A 486 24.67 9.65 9.75
CA ALA A 486 25.14 8.31 10.08
C ALA A 486 25.42 8.10 11.57
N ALA A 487 25.99 9.11 12.25
CA ALA A 487 26.32 9.02 13.68
C ALA A 487 25.07 9.01 14.60
N GLN A 488 23.91 9.39 14.08
CA GLN A 488 22.64 9.43 14.82
C GLN A 488 21.78 8.17 14.59
N VAL A 489 22.12 7.35 13.59
CA VAL A 489 21.39 6.12 13.26
C VAL A 489 22.19 4.93 13.76
N ARG A 490 21.64 4.16 14.70
CA ARG A 490 22.33 2.99 15.22
C ARG A 490 22.42 1.92 14.12
N PRO A 491 23.50 1.13 14.05
CA PRO A 491 23.61 0.06 13.06
C PRO A 491 22.43 -0.91 13.05
N ASP A 492 21.88 -1.23 14.22
CA ASP A 492 20.73 -2.14 14.37
C ASP A 492 19.39 -1.52 13.88
N ASP A 493 19.33 -0.19 13.73
CA ASP A 493 18.15 0.52 13.21
C ASP A 493 18.23 0.73 11.68
N MET A 494 19.36 0.39 11.04
CA MET A 494 19.51 0.53 9.60
C MET A 494 18.55 -0.42 8.86
N PRO A 495 17.81 0.07 7.85
CA PRO A 495 16.84 -0.73 7.14
C PRO A 495 17.50 -1.85 6.34
N THR A 496 16.93 -3.05 6.45
CA THR A 496 17.31 -4.20 5.63
C THR A 496 16.45 -4.27 4.36
N SER A 497 16.80 -5.17 3.42
CA SER A 497 15.93 -5.43 2.26
C SER A 497 14.55 -5.97 2.66
N PHE A 498 14.42 -6.58 3.84
CA PHE A 498 13.12 -6.96 4.39
C PHE A 498 12.26 -5.72 4.70
N ASP A 499 12.85 -4.73 5.40
CA ASP A 499 12.14 -3.49 5.75
C ASP A 499 11.83 -2.66 4.50
N TYR A 500 12.69 -2.77 3.48
CA TYR A 500 12.44 -2.21 2.15
C TYR A 500 11.19 -2.78 1.47
N LEU A 501 11.18 -4.10 1.27
CA LEU A 501 10.07 -4.76 0.57
C LEU A 501 8.75 -4.61 1.33
N LEU A 502 8.77 -4.62 2.67
CA LEU A 502 7.57 -4.41 3.49
C LEU A 502 7.04 -2.99 3.35
N THR A 503 7.91 -1.98 3.42
CA THR A 503 7.51 -0.58 3.25
C THR A 503 6.93 -0.32 1.86
N GLN A 504 7.55 -0.88 0.82
CA GLN A 504 7.05 -0.76 -0.55
C GLN A 504 5.68 -1.43 -0.71
N ALA A 505 5.51 -2.64 -0.16
CA ALA A 505 4.24 -3.36 -0.21
C ALA A 505 3.12 -2.59 0.50
N VAL A 506 3.37 -2.06 1.70
CA VAL A 506 2.42 -1.20 2.40
C VAL A 506 2.14 0.08 1.62
N SER A 507 3.15 0.69 0.97
CA SER A 507 2.95 1.88 0.14
C SER A 507 1.98 1.61 -1.02
N ARG A 508 2.07 0.44 -1.67
CA ARG A 508 1.11 0.04 -2.72
C ARG A 508 -0.31 -0.15 -2.18
N ILE A 509 -0.45 -0.70 -0.98
CA ILE A 509 -1.77 -0.92 -0.36
C ILE A 509 -2.38 0.41 0.11
N TYR A 510 -1.56 1.31 0.68
CA TYR A 510 -2.03 2.52 1.34
C TYR A 510 -2.19 3.72 0.40
N LEU A 511 -1.38 3.83 -0.66
CA LEU A 511 -1.47 4.88 -1.69
C LEU A 511 -2.35 4.38 -2.84
N ASP A 512 -3.61 4.07 -2.55
CA ASP A 512 -4.59 3.56 -3.51
C ASP A 512 -4.83 4.50 -4.71
N ASN A 513 -4.57 5.80 -4.53
CA ASN A 513 -4.77 6.85 -5.54
C ASN A 513 -3.50 7.27 -6.31
N VAL A 514 -2.35 6.62 -6.08
CA VAL A 514 -1.11 6.83 -6.85
C VAL A 514 -0.89 5.66 -7.81
N ASP A 515 -0.78 5.93 -9.10
CA ASP A 515 -0.83 4.89 -10.13
C ASP A 515 0.35 3.93 -10.06
N HIS A 516 1.56 4.48 -9.99
CA HIS A 516 2.78 3.69 -10.12
C HIS A 516 3.61 3.66 -8.83
N ILE A 517 4.19 2.49 -8.56
CA ILE A 517 5.16 2.30 -7.48
C ILE A 517 6.46 1.85 -8.13
N GLN A 518 7.47 2.70 -8.04
CA GLN A 518 8.78 2.43 -8.62
C GLN A 518 9.66 1.66 -7.62
N SER A 519 10.27 0.59 -8.10
CA SER A 519 11.29 -0.17 -7.38
C SER A 519 12.60 0.61 -7.28
N SER A 520 13.12 0.77 -6.07
CA SER A 520 14.41 1.41 -5.78
C SER A 520 15.57 0.41 -5.80
N TRP A 521 15.85 -0.19 -6.96
CA TRP A 521 17.02 -1.06 -7.13
C TRP A 521 18.35 -0.32 -6.91
N VAL A 522 18.34 1.01 -7.03
CA VAL A 522 19.51 1.89 -6.82
C VAL A 522 20.09 1.76 -5.42
N THR A 523 19.24 1.63 -4.41
CA THR A 523 19.65 1.53 -3.00
C THR A 523 19.67 0.10 -2.48
N GLN A 524 19.11 -0.85 -3.25
CA GLN A 524 18.85 -2.23 -2.81
C GLN A 524 19.56 -3.29 -3.66
N GLY A 525 20.10 -2.91 -4.82
CA GLY A 525 20.63 -3.80 -5.84
C GLY A 525 19.55 -4.37 -6.77
N LEU A 526 19.96 -4.77 -7.97
CA LEU A 526 19.06 -5.24 -9.03
C LEU A 526 18.24 -6.48 -8.64
N LYS A 527 18.81 -7.40 -7.85
CA LYS A 527 18.10 -8.61 -7.41
C LYS A 527 16.91 -8.26 -6.51
N ILE A 528 17.11 -7.38 -5.53
CA ILE A 528 16.01 -6.92 -4.67
C ILE A 528 15.05 -6.05 -5.47
N GLY A 529 15.56 -5.23 -6.38
CA GLY A 529 14.76 -4.47 -7.33
C GLY A 529 13.78 -5.31 -8.13
N GLN A 530 14.24 -6.45 -8.64
CA GLN A 530 13.44 -7.45 -9.34
C GLN A 530 12.43 -8.14 -8.40
N VAL A 531 12.87 -8.55 -7.20
CA VAL A 531 11.97 -9.14 -6.19
C VAL A 531 10.84 -8.17 -5.84
N ALA A 532 11.13 -6.87 -5.72
CA ALA A 532 10.14 -5.82 -5.41
C ALA A 532 8.95 -5.77 -6.37
N LEU A 533 9.08 -6.25 -7.62
CA LEU A 533 7.96 -6.36 -8.55
C LEU A 533 6.90 -7.39 -8.09
N GLY A 534 7.30 -8.35 -7.25
CA GLY A 534 6.42 -9.28 -6.52
C GLY A 534 5.86 -8.71 -5.20
N PHE A 535 6.15 -7.45 -4.87
CA PHE A 535 5.76 -6.77 -3.62
C PHE A 535 5.17 -5.38 -3.92
N GLY A 536 4.37 -5.27 -4.98
CA GLY A 536 3.58 -4.07 -5.31
C GLY A 536 4.20 -3.10 -6.31
N ALA A 537 5.48 -3.21 -6.66
CA ALA A 537 6.06 -2.37 -7.72
C ALA A 537 5.60 -2.83 -9.12
N ASP A 538 5.36 -1.87 -10.01
CA ASP A 538 5.06 -2.07 -11.44
C ASP A 538 6.16 -1.51 -12.36
N ASP A 539 7.11 -0.76 -11.79
CA ASP A 539 8.15 -0.07 -12.54
C ASP A 539 9.55 -0.33 -11.95
N MET A 540 10.51 -0.66 -12.81
CA MET A 540 11.93 -0.86 -12.46
C MET A 540 12.72 0.45 -12.38
N GLY A 541 12.08 1.60 -12.61
CA GLY A 541 12.74 2.90 -12.58
C GLY A 541 13.68 3.13 -13.74
N SER A 542 14.60 4.08 -13.53
CA SER A 542 15.59 4.49 -14.53
C SER A 542 16.71 3.48 -14.64
N VAL A 543 17.30 3.32 -15.83
CA VAL A 543 18.61 2.66 -16.02
C VAL A 543 19.77 3.43 -15.34
N MET A 544 19.55 4.70 -15.01
CA MET A 544 20.50 5.64 -14.42
C MET A 544 21.86 5.68 -15.12
N ILE A 545 21.89 6.29 -16.31
CA ILE A 545 23.12 6.49 -17.10
C ILE A 545 24.22 7.19 -16.28
N GLU A 546 23.81 8.03 -15.33
CA GLU A 546 24.65 8.71 -14.36
C GLU A 546 23.90 8.75 -13.02
N GLU A 547 24.59 8.50 -11.91
CA GLU A 547 24.08 8.62 -10.53
C GLU A 547 25.23 9.09 -9.64
N ASN A 548 25.08 10.27 -9.02
CA ASN A 548 26.15 10.90 -8.23
C ASN A 548 25.78 11.11 -6.76
N VAL A 549 24.49 11.01 -6.38
CA VAL A 549 24.00 11.39 -5.05
C VAL A 549 24.07 10.19 -4.11
N VAL A 550 23.51 9.05 -4.53
CA VAL A 550 23.53 7.78 -3.78
C VAL A 550 24.94 7.17 -3.81
N SER A 551 25.65 7.34 -4.93
CA SER A 551 27.05 6.93 -5.10
C SER A 551 27.98 7.70 -4.17
N ALA A 552 27.72 8.98 -3.91
CA ALA A 552 28.45 9.74 -2.90
C ALA A 552 28.19 9.24 -1.47
N ALA A 553 27.05 8.58 -1.25
CA ALA A 553 26.69 7.91 0.00
C ALA A 553 27.03 6.40 -0.02
N GLY A 554 28.03 5.99 -0.80
CA GLY A 554 28.65 4.65 -0.74
C GLY A 554 27.94 3.54 -1.51
N THR A 555 26.80 3.81 -2.17
CA THR A 555 26.06 2.79 -2.91
C THR A 555 26.18 2.97 -4.42
N THR A 556 26.77 1.98 -5.10
CA THR A 556 27.03 2.03 -6.55
C THR A 556 26.38 0.84 -7.26
N HIS A 557 25.12 1.01 -7.64
CA HIS A 557 24.43 0.10 -8.55
C HIS A 557 24.22 0.79 -9.89
N ARG A 558 24.58 0.10 -10.98
CA ARG A 558 24.38 0.56 -12.36
C ARG A 558 23.72 -0.55 -13.16
N THR A 559 22.98 -0.18 -14.18
CA THR A 559 22.36 -1.16 -15.08
C THR A 559 22.33 -0.64 -16.52
N SER A 560 21.89 -1.50 -17.43
CA SER A 560 21.66 -1.17 -18.83
C SER A 560 20.22 -1.48 -19.20
N ARG A 561 19.76 -0.94 -20.33
CA ARG A 561 18.46 -1.30 -20.92
C ARG A 561 18.36 -2.82 -21.13
N GLU A 562 19.42 -3.43 -21.66
CA GLU A 562 19.47 -4.85 -21.97
C GLU A 562 19.36 -5.71 -20.71
N GLU A 563 19.97 -5.28 -19.60
CA GLU A 563 19.90 -5.96 -18.32
C GLU A 563 18.50 -5.85 -17.68
N LEU A 564 17.87 -4.67 -17.69
CA LEU A 564 16.48 -4.53 -17.22
C LEU A 564 15.51 -5.38 -18.04
N VAL A 565 15.67 -5.39 -19.38
CA VAL A 565 14.90 -6.26 -20.28
C VAL A 565 15.09 -7.73 -19.91
N HIS A 566 16.33 -8.17 -19.66
CA HIS A 566 16.61 -9.54 -19.26
C HIS A 566 15.95 -9.90 -17.92
N LEU A 567 16.10 -9.05 -16.89
CA LEU A 567 15.51 -9.26 -15.57
C LEU A 567 13.98 -9.37 -15.66
N ILE A 568 13.33 -8.49 -16.41
CA ILE A 568 11.88 -8.52 -16.56
C ILE A 568 11.44 -9.78 -17.32
N LYS A 569 12.09 -10.13 -18.44
CA LYS A 569 11.77 -11.36 -19.19
C LYS A 569 11.98 -12.63 -18.37
N SER A 570 13.00 -12.66 -17.50
CA SER A 570 13.27 -13.83 -16.65
C SER A 570 12.15 -14.11 -15.63
N MET A 571 11.28 -13.12 -15.36
CA MET A 571 10.07 -13.29 -14.56
C MET A 571 8.85 -13.75 -15.37
N GLY A 572 9.00 -14.00 -16.68
CA GLY A 572 7.88 -14.26 -17.58
C GLY A 572 7.00 -13.03 -17.84
N LYS A 573 7.56 -11.82 -17.71
CA LYS A 573 6.86 -10.55 -17.93
C LYS A 573 7.38 -9.84 -19.19
N THR A 574 6.57 -8.97 -19.74
CA THR A 574 6.85 -8.15 -20.92
C THR A 574 7.52 -6.83 -20.49
N PRO A 575 8.79 -6.59 -20.86
CA PRO A 575 9.47 -5.33 -20.61
C PRO A 575 8.91 -4.21 -21.49
N VAL A 576 8.73 -3.04 -20.88
CA VAL A 576 8.23 -1.84 -21.55
C VAL A 576 9.10 -0.65 -21.17
N GLN A 577 9.75 -0.06 -22.16
CA GLN A 577 10.38 1.25 -21.99
C GLN A 577 9.25 2.27 -22.05
N ARG A 578 9.12 3.06 -20.99
CA ARG A 578 8.22 4.21 -20.92
C ARG A 578 8.99 5.52 -21.06
N ASP A 579 8.26 6.60 -21.28
CA ASP A 579 8.75 7.95 -21.04
C ASP A 579 8.44 8.43 -19.61
N THR A 580 8.77 9.69 -19.31
CA THR A 580 8.51 10.28 -17.99
C THR A 580 7.01 10.39 -17.66
N LEU A 581 6.13 10.41 -18.67
CA LEU A 581 4.68 10.45 -18.50
C LEU A 581 4.05 9.04 -18.47
N TYR A 582 4.87 7.98 -18.36
CA TYR A 582 4.41 6.58 -18.39
C TYR A 582 3.76 6.15 -19.72
N ARG A 583 4.05 6.85 -20.82
CA ARG A 583 3.63 6.43 -22.17
C ARG A 583 4.64 5.43 -22.74
N ASP A 584 4.13 4.45 -23.49
CA ASP A 584 4.95 3.44 -24.14
C ASP A 584 5.90 4.07 -25.18
N VAL A 585 7.18 3.72 -25.08
CA VAL A 585 8.22 4.06 -26.06
C VAL A 585 8.62 2.81 -26.85
N LYS A 586 8.83 1.69 -26.16
CA LYS A 586 9.20 0.42 -26.78
C LYS A 586 8.72 -0.76 -25.94
N VAL A 587 8.15 -1.76 -26.60
CA VAL A 587 7.70 -3.02 -26.00
C VAL A 587 8.56 -4.16 -26.51
N TRP A 588 9.02 -5.04 -25.62
CA TRP A 588 9.78 -6.24 -25.98
C TRP A 588 8.89 -7.47 -25.83
N ASN A 589 8.25 -7.88 -26.92
CA ASN A 589 7.49 -9.13 -26.98
C ASN A 589 8.37 -10.37 -26.81
#